data_AF-A0A5C4WU45-F1
#
_entry.id   AF-A0A5C4WU45-F1
#
_cell.length_a   1.000
_cell.length_b   1.000
_cell.length_c   1.000
_cell.angle_alpha   90.00
_cell.angle_beta   90.00
_cell.angle_gamma   90.00
#
_symmetry.space_group_name_H-M   'P 1'
#
loop_
_entity.id
_entity.type
_entity.pdbx_description
1 polymer ?
#
loop_
_entity_poly.entity_id
_entity_poly.type
_entity_poly.pdbx_seq_one_letter_code
_entity_poly.pdbx_strand_id
1 'polypeptide(L)'
;MATRAELMSALRRAQELSDQHWHSLDRPLLQMSNGRTWTGPVADRFADDLAHHRAELWRGLRGVIDHLHESISDLTVMGPRDE
;
A
#
# COMPACT_ATOMS: atom_id res chain seq x y z
N MET A 1 -5.42 -19.12 14.61
CA MET A 1 -4.68 -17.86 14.81
C MET A 1 -3.39 -17.96 14.02
N ALA A 2 -2.99 -16.91 13.31
CA ALA A 2 -1.69 -16.88 12.65
C ALA A 2 -0.58 -16.81 13.71
N THR A 3 0.50 -17.53 13.47
CA THR A 3 1.70 -17.52 14.31
C THR A 3 2.49 -16.22 14.09
N ARG A 4 3.33 -15.86 15.07
CA ARG A 4 4.22 -14.70 14.95
C ARG A 4 5.12 -14.77 13.71
N ALA A 5 5.60 -15.97 13.37
CA ALA A 5 6.43 -16.19 12.18
C ALA A 5 5.66 -15.93 10.87
N GLU A 6 4.41 -16.36 10.79
CA GLU A 6 3.54 -16.09 9.64
C GLU A 6 3.27 -14.60 9.47
N LEU A 7 3.00 -13.88 10.57
CA LEU A 7 2.78 -12.43 10.54
C LEU A 7 4.03 -11.65 10.14
N MET A 8 5.21 -12.04 10.64
CA MET A 8 6.47 -11.42 10.22
C MET A 8 6.77 -11.66 8.74
N SER A 9 6.48 -12.87 8.22
CA SER A 9 6.62 -13.19 6.80
C SER A 9 5.67 -12.35 5.94
N ALA A 10 4.40 -12.23 6.37
CA ALA A 10 3.40 -11.40 5.71
C ALA A 10 3.80 -9.91 5.69
N LEU A 11 4.31 -9.39 6.81
CA LEU A 11 4.80 -8.02 6.92
C LEU A 11 5.95 -7.76 5.96
N ARG A 12 6.95 -8.64 5.95
CA ARG A 12 8.08 -8.52 5.02
C ARG A 12 7.58 -8.50 3.57
N ARG A 13 6.64 -9.40 3.24
CA ARG A 13 6.10 -9.47 1.88
C ARG A 13 5.32 -8.22 1.49
N ALA A 14 4.53 -7.65 2.41
CA ALA A 14 3.79 -6.41 2.19
C ALA A 14 4.74 -5.22 1.97
N GLN A 15 5.83 -5.13 2.75
CA GLN A 15 6.86 -4.12 2.58
C GLN A 15 7.59 -4.24 1.24
N GLU A 16 8.01 -5.46 0.85
CA GLU A 16 8.63 -5.71 -0.46
C GLU A 16 7.72 -5.27 -1.63
N LEU A 17 6.43 -5.60 -1.56
CA LEU A 17 5.45 -5.19 -2.57
C LEU A 17 5.25 -3.66 -2.58
N SER A 18 5.22 -3.04 -1.41
CA SER A 18 5.18 -1.58 -1.29
C SER A 18 6.36 -0.95 -2.00
N ASP A 19 7.58 -1.36 -1.67
CA ASP A 19 8.80 -0.77 -2.21
C ASP A 19 8.93 -0.98 -3.72
N GLN A 20 8.56 -2.17 -4.22
CA GLN A 20 8.59 -2.49 -5.65
C GLN A 20 7.60 -1.65 -6.46
N HIS A 21 6.44 -1.34 -5.89
CA HIS A 21 5.34 -0.74 -6.63
C HIS A 21 5.05 0.72 -6.26
N TRP A 22 5.73 1.29 -5.25
CA TRP A 22 5.49 2.64 -4.71
C TRP A 22 5.37 3.72 -5.79
N HIS A 23 6.23 3.65 -6.80
CA HIS A 23 6.32 4.63 -7.89
C HIS A 23 5.71 4.14 -9.21
N SER A 24 5.09 2.96 -9.25
CA SER A 24 4.65 2.33 -10.51
C SER A 24 3.61 3.16 -11.29
N LEU A 25 2.79 3.95 -10.59
CA LEU A 25 1.76 4.80 -11.17
C LEU A 25 2.17 6.27 -11.36
N ASP A 26 3.34 6.67 -10.87
CA ASP A 26 3.79 8.06 -10.93
C ASP A 26 4.06 8.51 -12.37
N ARG A 27 4.68 7.64 -13.16
CA ARG A 27 4.98 7.94 -14.56
C ARG A 27 3.72 8.06 -15.43
N PRO A 28 2.75 7.12 -15.39
CA PRO A 28 1.46 7.30 -16.07
C PRO A 28 0.75 8.60 -15.68
N LEU A 29 0.70 8.93 -14.38
CA LEU A 29 0.09 10.17 -13.90
C LEU A 29 0.78 11.42 -14.47
N LEU A 30 2.11 11.46 -14.44
CA LEU A 30 2.89 12.56 -15.03
C LEU A 30 2.65 12.69 -16.54
N GLN A 31 2.52 11.58 -17.26
CA GLN A 31 2.25 11.60 -18.70
C GLN A 31 0.87 12.20 -19.02
N MET A 32 -0.12 11.93 -18.17
CA MET A 32 -1.46 12.48 -18.30
C MET A 32 -1.53 13.95 -17.89
N SER A 33 -0.94 14.34 -16.76
CA SER A 33 -0.99 15.71 -16.26
C SER A 33 -0.21 16.71 -17.12
N ASN A 34 0.71 16.24 -17.95
CA ASN A 34 1.52 17.09 -18.82
C ASN A 34 0.73 17.71 -19.99
N GLY A 35 -0.52 17.30 -20.25
CA GLY A 35 -1.42 17.94 -21.23
C GLY A 35 -0.94 17.95 -22.69
N ARG A 36 0.19 17.29 -23.01
CA ARG A 36 0.79 17.29 -24.36
C ARG A 36 0.27 16.17 -25.25
N THR A 37 -0.15 15.05 -24.66
CA THR A 37 -0.56 13.84 -25.40
C THR A 37 -2.02 13.50 -25.15
N TRP A 38 -2.47 13.68 -23.91
CA TRP A 38 -3.85 13.45 -23.49
C TRP A 38 -4.46 14.80 -23.15
N THR A 39 -5.52 15.19 -23.85
CA THR A 39 -6.18 16.49 -23.67
C THR A 39 -7.70 16.35 -23.69
N GLY A 40 -8.35 17.34 -23.08
CA GLY A 40 -9.80 17.47 -23.05
C GLY A 40 -10.45 16.81 -21.82
N PRO A 41 -11.77 17.01 -21.63
CA PRO A 41 -12.45 16.72 -20.37
C PRO A 41 -12.41 15.26 -19.94
N VAL A 42 -12.30 14.33 -20.90
CA VAL A 42 -12.19 12.90 -20.61
C VAL A 42 -10.79 12.55 -20.09
N ALA A 43 -9.74 13.17 -20.65
CA ALA A 43 -8.38 12.99 -20.18
C ALA A 43 -8.21 13.52 -18.75
N ASP A 44 -8.81 14.69 -18.47
CA ASP A 44 -8.76 15.29 -17.13
C ASP A 44 -9.44 14.39 -16.09
N ARG A 45 -10.66 13.90 -16.37
CA ARG A 45 -11.36 12.96 -15.47
C ARG A 45 -10.58 11.67 -15.26
N PHE A 46 -10.02 11.11 -16.32
CA PHE A 46 -9.24 9.88 -16.20
C PHE A 46 -7.95 10.09 -15.39
N ALA A 47 -7.32 11.27 -15.48
CA ALA A 47 -6.17 11.62 -14.65
C ALA A 47 -6.56 11.71 -13.17
N ASP A 48 -7.71 12.31 -12.86
CA ASP A 48 -8.25 12.39 -11.50
C ASP A 48 -8.58 11.00 -10.94
N ASP A 49 -9.26 10.15 -11.71
CA ASP A 49 -9.60 8.77 -11.32
C ASP A 49 -8.32 7.94 -11.06
N LEU A 50 -7.31 8.08 -11.93
CA LEU A 50 -6.02 7.41 -11.75
C LEU A 50 -5.29 7.89 -10.49
N ALA A 51 -5.34 9.20 -10.20
CA ALA A 51 -4.74 9.77 -9.00
C ALA A 51 -5.46 9.28 -7.74
N HIS A 52 -6.80 9.19 -7.80
CA HIS A 52 -7.63 8.65 -6.74
C HIS A 52 -7.28 7.18 -6.45
N HIS A 53 -7.29 6.32 -7.47
CA HIS A 53 -6.97 4.90 -7.29
C HIS A 53 -5.54 4.65 -6.81
N ARG A 54 -4.57 5.46 -7.27
CA ARG A 54 -3.21 5.43 -6.71
C ARG A 54 -3.23 5.73 -5.21
N ALA A 55 -3.94 6.78 -4.79
CA ALA A 55 -4.03 7.15 -3.39
C ALA A 55 -4.74 6.08 -2.55
N GLU A 56 -5.83 5.49 -3.05
CA GLU A 56 -6.54 4.39 -2.38
C GLU A 56 -5.66 3.16 -2.20
N LEU A 57 -4.94 2.75 -3.24
CA LEU A 57 -4.02 1.62 -3.19
C LEU A 57 -2.94 1.83 -2.11
N TRP A 58 -2.37 3.04 -2.04
CA TRP A 58 -1.37 3.35 -1.02
C TRP A 58 -1.93 3.37 0.39
N ARG A 59 -3.14 3.90 0.58
CA ARG A 59 -3.80 3.87 1.90
C ARG A 59 -4.12 2.44 2.33
N GLY A 60 -4.65 1.63 1.42
CA GLY A 60 -4.97 0.23 1.70
C GLY A 60 -3.73 -0.58 2.09
N LEU A 61 -2.64 -0.46 1.33
CA LEU A 61 -1.39 -1.16 1.63
C LEU A 61 -0.78 -0.70 2.96
N ARG A 62 -0.79 0.61 3.22
CA ARG A 62 -0.32 1.14 4.50
C ARG A 62 -1.15 0.61 5.67
N GLY A 63 -2.48 0.57 5.52
CA GLY A 63 -3.37 -0.01 6.52
C GLY A 63 -3.08 -1.48 6.81
N VAL A 64 -2.74 -2.29 5.80
CA VAL A 64 -2.32 -3.68 6.00
C VAL A 64 -1.00 -3.77 6.76
N ILE A 65 0.00 -2.95 6.40
CA ILE A 65 1.30 -2.92 7.08
C ILE A 65 1.14 -2.51 8.55
N ASP A 66 0.35 -1.47 8.82
CA ASP A 66 0.09 -0.97 10.17
C ASP A 66 -0.65 -2.05 10.99
N HIS A 67 -1.66 -2.70 10.43
CA HIS A 67 -2.38 -3.81 11.09
C HIS A 67 -1.47 -5.01 11.41
N LEU A 68 -0.52 -5.33 10.53
CA LEU A 68 0.46 -6.39 10.76
C LEU A 68 1.44 -6.02 11.89
N HIS A 69 1.90 -4.77 11.95
CA HIS A 69 2.70 -4.28 13.07
C HIS A 69 1.94 -4.38 14.41
N GLU A 70 0.69 -3.93 14.44
CA GLU A 70 -0.18 -4.02 15.62
C GLU A 70 -0.35 -5.48 16.06
N SER A 71 -0.72 -6.37 15.15
CA SER A 71 -0.91 -7.80 15.44
C SER A 71 0.35 -8.48 16.00
N ILE A 72 1.54 -8.11 15.50
CA ILE A 72 2.82 -8.62 16.02
C ILE A 72 3.12 -8.05 17.41
N SER A 73 2.83 -6.76 17.62
CA SER A 73 2.99 -6.08 18.91
C SER A 73 2.12 -6.74 19.98
N ASP A 74 0.83 -6.95 19.68
CA ASP A 74 -0.14 -7.56 20.58
C ASP A 74 0.27 -8.98 21.00
N LEU A 75 0.77 -9.79 20.06
CA LEU A 75 1.32 -11.11 20.37
C LEU A 75 2.60 -11.06 21.21
N THR A 76 3.37 -9.99 21.10
CA THR A 76 4.62 -9.79 21.87
C THR A 76 4.31 -9.33 23.30
N VAL A 77 3.28 -8.50 23.49
CA VAL A 77 2.77 -8.07 24.81
C VAL A 77 2.09 -9.23 25.56
N MET A 78 1.55 -10.22 24.83
CA MET A 78 0.87 -11.39 25.40
C MET A 78 1.75 -12.64 25.65
N GLY A 79 3.08 -12.57 25.56
CA GLY A 79 3.96 -13.74 25.79
C GLY A 79 4.75 -13.71 27.11
N PRO A 80 5.17 -14.89 27.64
CA PRO A 80 4.32 -15.96 28.16
C PRO A 80 3.80 -15.59 29.58
N ARG A 81 2.57 -15.98 29.93
CA ARG A 81 2.30 -16.27 31.34
C ARG A 81 2.99 -17.61 31.60
N ASP A 82 4.06 -17.56 32.38
CA ASP A 82 4.73 -18.73 32.93
C ASP A 82 3.69 -19.71 33.49
N GLU A 83 3.68 -20.93 32.96
CA GLU A 83 3.25 -22.14 33.66
C GLU A 83 4.33 -23.21 33.44
#